data_AF-A0A7S2FL40-F1
#
_entry.id   AF-A0A7S2FL40-F1
#
_cell.length_a   1.000
_cell.length_b   1.000
_cell.length_c   1.000
_cell.angle_alpha   90.00
_cell.angle_beta   90.00
_cell.angle_gamma   90.00
#
_symmetry.space_group_name_H-M   'P 1'
#
loop_
_entity.id
_entity.type
_entity.pdbx_description
1 polymer ?
#
loop_
_entity_poly.entity_id
_entity_poly.type
_entity_poly.pdbx_seq_one_letter_code
_entity_poly.pdbx_strand_id
1 'polypeptide(L)'
;EKEIKSLDASREDRIQHLEEQVETLKATAKQQVDKLEKQREKTEQANVELEVMRNEMVAQENSEQASGQNHDGLQQEVDQLKAQLEVQRATHTELGNRLEEMRGELKNLDELLGNLATELTANRQQREEKELEQKRLSHKVQQVQKDDKEAHIVVARMEKQHAWIEKEKTFFGKAGTDFDFESNSYQENKARLDDLAGQQKTLSKNINKKAMAMFEKAEEEYKD
;
A
#
# COMPACT_ATOMS: atom_id res chain seq x y z
N GLU A 1 -99.98 -55.92 103.88
CA GLU A 1 -99.96 -54.51 103.38
C GLU A 1 -98.62 -53.78 103.57
N LYS A 2 -97.94 -53.86 104.73
CA LYS A 2 -96.65 -53.15 104.94
C LYS A 2 -95.45 -53.71 104.15
N GLU A 3 -95.34 -55.03 104.00
CA GLU A 3 -94.26 -55.66 103.20
C GLU A 3 -94.43 -55.44 101.69
N ILE A 4 -95.66 -55.41 101.19
CA ILE A 4 -95.98 -55.13 99.79
C ILE A 4 -95.55 -53.69 99.43
N LYS A 5 -95.85 -52.71 100.29
CA LYS A 5 -95.42 -51.31 100.11
C LYS A 5 -93.89 -51.11 100.16
N SER A 6 -93.18 -51.92 100.95
CA SER A 6 -91.71 -51.87 101.06
C SER A 6 -91.03 -52.47 99.82
N LEU A 7 -91.59 -53.55 99.26
CA LEU A 7 -91.11 -54.13 98.01
C LEU A 7 -91.42 -53.23 96.81
N ASP A 8 -92.59 -52.59 96.79
CA ASP A 8 -92.95 -51.60 95.77
C ASP A 8 -92.01 -50.38 95.84
N ALA A 9 -91.72 -49.84 97.03
CA ALA A 9 -90.78 -48.72 97.19
C ALA A 9 -89.35 -49.07 96.74
N SER A 10 -88.85 -50.27 97.10
CA SER A 10 -87.52 -50.74 96.64
C SER A 10 -87.45 -50.95 95.13
N ARG A 11 -88.58 -51.30 94.49
CA ARG A 11 -88.69 -51.46 93.06
C ARG A 11 -88.75 -50.10 92.36
N GLU A 12 -89.47 -49.14 92.94
CA GLU A 12 -89.57 -47.76 92.46
C GLU A 12 -88.20 -47.06 92.49
N ASP A 13 -87.44 -47.14 93.60
CA ASP A 13 -86.09 -46.58 93.72
C ASP A 13 -85.11 -47.19 92.69
N ARG A 14 -85.25 -48.49 92.43
CA ARG A 14 -84.44 -49.21 91.42
C ARG A 14 -84.78 -48.76 90.00
N ILE A 15 -86.07 -48.55 89.71
CA ILE A 15 -86.54 -48.02 88.43
C ILE A 15 -86.01 -46.60 88.24
N GLN A 16 -86.13 -45.73 89.24
CA GLN A 16 -85.68 -44.35 89.18
C GLN A 16 -84.15 -44.24 88.97
N HIS A 17 -83.36 -45.05 89.67
CA HIS A 17 -81.92 -45.13 89.45
C HIS A 17 -81.56 -45.65 88.04
N LEU A 18 -82.29 -46.65 87.53
CA LEU A 18 -82.09 -47.13 86.16
C LEU A 18 -82.52 -46.08 85.12
N GLU A 19 -83.57 -45.30 85.37
CA GLU A 19 -83.99 -44.18 84.53
C GLU A 19 -82.94 -43.06 84.49
N GLU A 20 -82.37 -42.68 85.64
CA GLU A 20 -81.25 -41.73 85.72
C GLU A 20 -80.01 -42.26 84.99
N GLN A 21 -79.69 -43.55 85.13
CA GLN A 21 -78.61 -44.18 84.38
C GLN A 21 -78.88 -44.19 82.86
N VAL A 22 -80.10 -44.46 82.44
CA VAL A 22 -80.48 -44.38 81.02
C VAL A 22 -80.35 -42.96 80.50
N GLU A 23 -80.74 -41.95 81.28
CA GLU A 23 -80.71 -40.56 80.84
C GLU A 23 -79.28 -40.01 80.79
N THR A 24 -78.44 -40.36 81.76
CA THR A 24 -76.99 -40.04 81.72
C THR A 24 -76.27 -40.76 80.57
N LEU A 25 -76.61 -42.02 80.30
CA LEU A 25 -76.07 -42.75 79.14
C LEU A 25 -76.54 -42.14 77.82
N LYS A 26 -77.80 -41.72 77.69
CA LYS A 26 -78.31 -41.00 76.51
C LYS A 26 -77.59 -39.67 76.30
N ALA A 27 -77.43 -38.87 77.35
CA ALA A 27 -76.71 -37.60 77.28
C ALA A 27 -75.25 -37.80 76.86
N THR A 28 -74.59 -38.82 77.41
CA THR A 28 -73.20 -39.18 77.06
C THR A 28 -73.10 -39.68 75.62
N ALA A 29 -74.02 -40.55 75.18
CA ALA A 29 -74.08 -41.04 73.81
C ALA A 29 -74.27 -39.88 72.81
N LYS A 30 -75.17 -38.94 73.11
CA LYS A 30 -75.38 -37.73 72.29
C LYS A 30 -74.11 -36.89 72.18
N GLN A 31 -73.43 -36.62 73.30
CA GLN A 31 -72.15 -35.89 73.28
C GLN A 31 -71.07 -36.61 72.47
N GLN A 32 -71.01 -37.94 72.54
CA GLN A 32 -70.04 -38.72 71.76
C GLN A 32 -70.36 -38.68 70.27
N VAL A 33 -71.65 -38.76 69.88
CA VAL A 33 -72.09 -38.59 68.49
C VAL A 33 -71.68 -37.22 67.95
N ASP A 34 -71.98 -36.13 68.68
CA ASP A 34 -71.60 -34.77 68.27
C ASP A 34 -70.07 -34.61 68.10
N LYS A 35 -69.28 -35.24 68.97
CA LYS A 35 -67.80 -35.26 68.84
C LYS A 35 -67.36 -36.05 67.62
N LEU A 36 -67.99 -37.19 67.36
CA LEU A 36 -67.69 -38.05 66.21
C LEU A 36 -68.00 -37.34 64.89
N GLU A 37 -69.14 -36.63 64.81
CA GLU A 37 -69.49 -35.81 63.64
C GLU A 37 -68.47 -34.70 63.40
N LYS A 38 -68.11 -33.92 64.43
CA LYS A 38 -67.07 -32.89 64.29
C LYS A 38 -65.71 -33.44 63.87
N GLN A 39 -65.33 -34.62 64.36
CA GLN A 39 -64.09 -35.27 63.95
C GLN A 39 -64.18 -35.78 62.51
N ARG A 40 -65.35 -36.30 62.11
CA ARG A 40 -65.60 -36.71 60.73
C ARG A 40 -65.49 -35.53 59.77
N GLU A 41 -66.14 -34.39 60.08
CA GLU A 41 -66.05 -33.16 59.28
C GLU A 41 -64.59 -32.68 59.14
N LYS A 42 -63.83 -32.65 60.24
CA LYS A 42 -62.39 -32.30 60.20
C LYS A 42 -61.57 -33.26 59.33
N THR A 43 -61.86 -34.56 59.42
CA THR A 43 -61.16 -35.57 58.63
C THR A 43 -61.48 -35.42 57.15
N GLU A 44 -62.74 -35.14 56.81
CA GLU A 44 -63.20 -34.91 55.45
C GLU A 44 -62.59 -33.63 54.86
N GLN A 45 -62.54 -32.54 55.64
CA GLN A 45 -61.85 -31.31 55.26
C GLN A 45 -60.35 -31.54 55.02
N ALA A 46 -59.67 -32.23 55.94
CA ALA A 46 -58.24 -32.54 55.79
C ALA A 46 -57.96 -33.43 54.56
N ASN A 47 -58.88 -34.35 54.22
CA ASN A 47 -58.76 -35.17 53.03
C ASN A 47 -58.87 -34.33 51.74
N VAL A 48 -59.81 -33.38 51.69
CA VAL A 48 -59.94 -32.46 50.55
C VAL A 48 -58.69 -31.58 50.41
N GLU A 49 -58.19 -31.02 51.51
CA GLU A 49 -56.95 -30.23 51.51
C GLU A 49 -55.74 -31.05 51.03
N LEU A 50 -55.63 -32.31 51.45
CA LEU A 50 -54.59 -33.23 50.97
C LEU A 50 -54.72 -33.53 49.47
N GLU A 51 -55.94 -33.68 48.96
CA GLU A 51 -56.18 -33.91 47.54
C GLU A 51 -55.82 -32.68 46.70
N VAL A 52 -56.17 -31.47 47.16
CA VAL A 52 -55.76 -30.21 46.54
C VAL A 52 -54.24 -30.09 46.51
N MET A 53 -53.56 -30.29 47.65
CA MET A 53 -52.09 -30.21 47.71
C MET A 53 -51.41 -31.26 46.82
N ARG A 54 -51.95 -32.47 46.69
CA ARG A 54 -51.43 -33.47 45.75
C ARG A 54 -51.57 -33.03 44.30
N ASN A 55 -52.71 -32.46 43.93
CA ASN A 55 -52.92 -31.97 42.57
C ASN A 55 -52.02 -30.77 42.26
N GLU A 56 -51.81 -29.87 43.21
CA GLU A 56 -50.86 -28.75 43.09
C GLU A 56 -49.42 -29.24 42.93
N MET A 57 -49.00 -30.25 43.72
CA MET A 57 -47.67 -30.86 43.62
C MET A 57 -47.43 -31.43 42.22
N VAL A 58 -48.38 -32.20 41.69
CA VAL A 58 -48.29 -32.76 40.33
C VAL A 58 -48.26 -31.66 39.26
N ALA A 59 -49.07 -30.60 39.42
CA ALA A 59 -49.05 -29.46 38.50
C ALA A 59 -47.69 -28.73 38.52
N GLN A 60 -47.09 -28.57 39.70
CA GLN A 60 -45.79 -27.93 39.88
C GLN A 60 -44.66 -28.79 39.29
N GLU A 61 -44.65 -30.10 39.53
CA GLU A 61 -43.68 -31.03 38.94
C GLU A 61 -43.70 -31.01 37.41
N ASN A 62 -44.90 -31.02 36.80
CA ASN A 62 -45.05 -30.90 35.35
C ASN A 62 -44.53 -29.55 34.82
N SER A 63 -44.80 -28.46 35.54
CA SER A 63 -44.31 -27.12 35.20
C SER A 63 -42.78 -27.04 35.27
N GLU A 64 -42.18 -27.61 36.31
CA GLU A 64 -40.72 -27.68 36.48
C GLU A 64 -40.07 -28.52 35.38
N GLN A 65 -40.66 -29.65 35.02
CA GLN A 65 -40.17 -30.47 33.91
C GLN A 65 -40.18 -29.71 32.58
N ALA A 66 -41.29 -29.02 32.26
CA ALA A 66 -41.39 -28.21 31.06
C ALA A 66 -40.38 -27.04 31.06
N SER A 67 -40.20 -26.39 32.20
CA SER A 67 -39.20 -25.33 32.38
C SER A 67 -37.77 -25.85 32.19
N GLY A 68 -37.46 -27.04 32.72
CA GLY A 68 -36.17 -27.71 32.53
C GLY A 68 -35.87 -28.02 31.07
N GLN A 69 -36.84 -28.55 30.32
CA GLN A 69 -36.68 -28.79 28.88
C GLN A 69 -36.44 -27.50 28.09
N ASN A 70 -37.14 -26.42 28.43
CA ASN A 70 -36.92 -25.11 27.81
C ASN A 70 -35.52 -24.57 28.13
N HIS A 71 -35.06 -24.74 29.37
CA HIS A 71 -33.72 -24.34 29.78
C HIS A 71 -32.65 -25.08 28.99
N ASP A 72 -32.77 -26.40 28.85
CA ASP A 72 -31.84 -27.23 28.08
C ASP A 72 -31.80 -26.81 26.60
N GLY A 73 -32.96 -26.47 26.01
CA GLY A 73 -33.05 -25.96 24.64
C GLY A 73 -32.32 -24.61 24.47
N LEU A 74 -32.56 -23.66 25.37
CA LEU A 74 -31.88 -22.37 25.37
C LEU A 74 -30.37 -22.52 25.59
N GLN A 75 -29.96 -23.45 26.45
CA GLN A 75 -28.54 -23.72 26.69
C GLN A 75 -27.84 -24.24 25.43
N GLN A 76 -28.48 -25.14 24.69
CA GLN A 76 -27.97 -25.62 23.40
C GLN A 76 -27.86 -24.49 22.36
N GLU A 77 -28.86 -23.61 22.28
CA GLU A 77 -28.83 -22.47 21.36
C GLU A 77 -27.70 -21.50 21.70
N VAL A 78 -27.50 -21.20 22.99
CA VAL A 78 -26.38 -20.38 23.46
C VAL A 78 -25.03 -20.99 23.08
N ASP A 79 -24.87 -22.29 23.22
CA ASP A 79 -23.61 -22.96 22.88
C ASP A 79 -23.37 -23.01 21.37
N GLN A 80 -24.42 -23.15 20.56
CA GLN A 80 -24.34 -23.01 19.10
C GLN A 80 -23.94 -21.59 18.68
N LEU A 81 -24.54 -20.57 19.28
CA LEU A 81 -24.21 -19.17 18.98
C LEU A 81 -22.77 -18.81 19.38
N LYS A 82 -22.29 -19.33 20.51
CA LYS A 82 -20.88 -19.19 20.90
C LYS A 82 -19.93 -19.82 19.89
N ALA A 83 -20.24 -21.04 19.43
CA ALA A 83 -19.43 -21.70 18.41
C ALA A 83 -19.40 -20.91 17.10
N GLN A 84 -20.55 -20.39 16.65
CA GLN A 84 -20.63 -19.53 15.47
C GLN A 84 -19.84 -18.23 15.64
N LEU A 85 -19.90 -17.61 16.82
CA LEU A 85 -19.14 -16.39 17.12
C LEU A 85 -17.64 -16.62 17.02
N GLU A 86 -17.13 -17.73 17.53
CA GLU A 86 -15.70 -18.06 17.44
C GLU A 86 -15.25 -18.30 16.00
N VAL A 87 -16.08 -18.98 15.18
CA VAL A 87 -15.81 -19.12 13.75
C VAL A 87 -15.76 -17.76 13.07
N GLN A 88 -16.74 -16.87 13.32
CA GLN A 88 -16.75 -15.53 12.74
C GLN A 88 -15.56 -14.65 13.19
N ARG A 89 -15.12 -14.79 14.45
CA ARG A 89 -13.91 -14.10 14.94
C ARG A 89 -12.66 -14.57 14.22
N ALA A 90 -12.52 -15.87 14.00
CA ALA A 90 -11.40 -16.45 13.26
C ALA A 90 -11.39 -15.94 11.81
N THR A 91 -12.53 -15.99 11.11
CA THR A 91 -12.61 -15.50 9.72
C THR A 91 -12.39 -13.99 9.62
N HIS A 92 -12.89 -13.19 10.56
CA HIS A 92 -12.62 -11.76 10.60
C HIS A 92 -11.12 -11.47 10.77
N THR A 93 -10.44 -12.22 11.63
CA THR A 93 -8.99 -12.06 11.86
C THR A 93 -8.20 -12.44 10.61
N GLU A 94 -8.55 -13.55 9.95
CA GLU A 94 -7.92 -13.99 8.70
C GLU A 94 -8.10 -12.96 7.58
N LEU A 95 -9.34 -12.49 7.37
CA LEU A 95 -9.64 -11.46 6.37
C LEU A 95 -8.93 -10.13 6.69
N GLY A 96 -8.83 -9.75 7.97
CA GLY A 96 -8.08 -8.58 8.40
C GLY A 96 -6.60 -8.68 8.05
N ASN A 97 -5.98 -9.82 8.32
CA ASN A 97 -4.58 -10.06 7.97
C ASN A 97 -4.36 -10.03 6.44
N ARG A 98 -5.25 -10.68 5.66
CA ARG A 98 -5.15 -10.70 4.20
C ARG A 98 -5.32 -9.30 3.61
N LEU A 99 -6.19 -8.48 4.19
CA LEU A 99 -6.41 -7.11 3.76
C LEU A 99 -5.15 -6.26 3.99
N GLU A 100 -4.48 -6.42 5.14
CA GLU A 100 -3.25 -5.70 5.43
C GLU A 100 -2.08 -6.13 4.52
N GLU A 101 -1.99 -7.41 4.20
CA GLU A 101 -1.04 -7.94 3.22
C GLU A 101 -1.25 -7.29 1.83
N MET A 102 -2.49 -7.27 1.33
CA MET A 102 -2.82 -6.64 0.05
C MET A 102 -2.55 -5.12 0.05
N ARG A 103 -2.77 -4.43 1.18
CA ARG A 103 -2.40 -3.02 1.32
C ARG A 103 -0.89 -2.81 1.23
N GLY A 104 -0.11 -3.70 1.85
CA GLY A 104 1.34 -3.70 1.75
C GLY A 104 1.82 -3.91 0.32
N GLU A 105 1.25 -4.89 -0.39
CA GLU A 105 1.55 -5.14 -1.81
C GLU A 105 1.22 -3.94 -2.69
N LEU A 106 0.06 -3.32 -2.49
CA LEU A 106 -0.38 -2.14 -3.26
C LEU A 106 0.58 -0.96 -3.07
N LYS A 107 1.00 -0.70 -1.82
CA LYS A 107 1.99 0.33 -1.53
C LYS A 107 3.33 0.07 -2.25
N ASN A 108 3.81 -1.17 -2.24
CA ASN A 108 5.04 -1.55 -2.94
C ASN A 108 4.92 -1.35 -4.46
N LEU A 109 3.76 -1.68 -5.04
CA LEU A 109 3.48 -1.45 -6.46
C LEU A 109 3.44 0.04 -6.79
N ASP A 110 2.83 0.88 -5.95
CA ASP A 110 2.79 2.33 -6.14
C ASP A 110 4.21 2.94 -6.10
N GLU A 111 5.05 2.51 -5.17
CA GLU A 111 6.47 2.93 -5.10
C GLU A 111 7.24 2.51 -6.37
N LEU A 112 7.03 1.28 -6.83
CA LEU A 112 7.67 0.77 -8.05
C LEU A 112 7.20 1.51 -9.31
N LEU A 113 5.91 1.81 -9.42
CA LEU A 113 5.36 2.62 -10.51
C LEU A 113 5.92 4.05 -10.49
N GLY A 114 6.06 4.66 -9.31
CA GLY A 114 6.69 5.96 -9.14
C GLY A 114 8.14 5.95 -9.65
N ASN A 115 8.94 4.98 -9.22
CA ASN A 115 10.33 4.83 -9.67
C ASN A 115 10.41 4.64 -11.19
N LEU A 116 9.60 3.74 -11.75
CA LEU A 116 9.59 3.47 -13.19
C LEU A 116 9.18 4.70 -14.01
N ALA A 117 8.25 5.52 -13.51
CA ALA A 117 7.87 6.78 -14.15
C ALA A 117 9.03 7.80 -14.18
N THR A 118 9.81 7.88 -13.09
CA THR A 118 11.00 8.74 -13.05
C THR A 118 12.10 8.25 -14.01
N GLU A 119 12.36 6.94 -14.05
CA GLU A 119 13.32 6.34 -14.99
C GLU A 119 12.91 6.55 -16.44
N LEU A 120 11.62 6.35 -16.76
CA LEU A 120 11.09 6.60 -18.10
C LEU A 120 11.30 8.05 -18.53
N THR A 121 11.08 9.00 -17.62
CA THR A 121 11.29 10.43 -17.90
C THR A 121 12.76 10.74 -18.13
N ALA A 122 13.66 10.22 -17.28
CA ALA A 122 15.10 10.40 -17.44
C ALA A 122 15.61 9.79 -18.76
N ASN A 123 15.18 8.57 -19.09
CA ASN A 123 15.55 7.91 -20.34
C ASN A 123 15.04 8.65 -21.57
N ARG A 124 13.84 9.27 -21.51
CA ARG A 124 13.33 10.12 -22.60
C ARG A 124 14.21 11.35 -22.81
N GLN A 125 14.59 12.04 -21.74
CA GLN A 125 15.49 13.20 -21.81
C GLN A 125 16.86 12.82 -22.38
N GLN A 126 17.44 11.70 -21.91
CA GLN A 126 18.71 11.20 -22.42
C GLN A 126 18.61 10.84 -23.91
N ARG A 127 17.50 10.24 -24.35
CA ARG A 127 17.27 9.93 -25.76
C ARG A 127 17.25 11.21 -26.61
N GLU A 128 16.52 12.23 -26.18
CA GLU A 128 16.44 13.53 -26.88
C GLU A 128 17.82 14.19 -26.98
N GLU A 129 18.61 14.16 -25.89
CA GLU A 129 19.98 14.68 -25.90
C GLU A 129 20.87 13.92 -26.90
N LYS A 130 20.79 12.58 -26.92
CA LYS A 130 21.54 11.76 -27.88
C LYS A 130 21.09 11.98 -29.33
N GLU A 131 19.80 12.18 -29.58
CA GLU A 131 19.29 12.53 -30.91
C GLU A 131 19.83 13.89 -31.40
N LEU A 132 19.94 14.88 -30.50
CA LEU A 132 20.55 16.18 -30.82
C LEU A 132 22.06 16.05 -31.09
N GLU A 133 22.77 15.29 -30.26
CA GLU A 133 24.20 15.00 -30.44
C GLU A 133 24.45 14.31 -31.78
N GLN A 134 23.64 13.31 -32.12
CA GLN A 134 23.71 12.61 -33.40
C GLN A 134 23.53 13.56 -34.59
N LYS A 135 22.53 14.45 -34.55
CA LYS A 135 22.32 15.46 -35.61
C LYS A 135 23.52 16.38 -35.75
N ARG A 136 24.07 16.86 -34.62
CA ARG A 136 25.25 17.73 -34.61
C ARG A 136 26.47 17.05 -35.24
N LEU A 137 26.73 15.80 -34.86
CA LEU A 137 27.83 15.01 -35.43
C LEU A 137 27.61 14.73 -36.92
N SER A 138 26.38 14.40 -37.33
CA SER A 138 26.03 14.20 -38.74
C SER A 138 26.33 15.44 -39.58
N HIS A 139 25.90 16.63 -39.13
CA HIS A 139 26.23 17.89 -39.81
C HIS A 139 27.73 18.16 -39.85
N LYS A 140 28.46 17.87 -38.76
CA LYS A 140 29.92 18.04 -38.73
C LYS A 140 30.61 17.12 -39.73
N VAL A 141 30.19 15.86 -39.83
CA VAL A 141 30.70 14.90 -40.81
C VAL A 141 30.43 15.38 -42.24
N GLN A 142 29.20 15.83 -42.53
CA GLN A 142 28.86 16.38 -43.84
C GLN A 142 29.71 17.59 -44.21
N GLN A 143 29.94 18.50 -43.26
CA GLN A 143 30.80 19.66 -43.47
C GLN A 143 32.23 19.24 -43.77
N VAL A 144 32.82 18.35 -42.96
CA VAL A 144 34.19 17.86 -43.16
C VAL A 144 34.33 17.13 -44.50
N GLN A 145 33.35 16.33 -44.91
CA GLN A 145 33.35 15.67 -46.23
C GLN A 145 33.27 16.67 -47.39
N LYS A 146 32.53 17.77 -47.22
CA LYS A 146 32.47 18.84 -48.22
C LYS A 146 33.81 19.58 -48.30
N ASP A 147 34.36 19.98 -47.16
CA ASP A 147 35.64 20.68 -47.05
C ASP A 147 36.77 19.82 -47.64
N ASP A 148 36.76 18.50 -47.38
CA ASP A 148 37.70 17.54 -47.95
C ASP A 148 37.63 17.51 -49.49
N LYS A 149 36.41 17.40 -50.06
CA LYS A 149 36.23 17.43 -51.52
C LYS A 149 36.69 18.75 -52.13
N GLU A 150 36.36 19.87 -51.49
CA GLU A 150 36.78 21.20 -51.95
C GLU A 150 38.31 21.35 -51.88
N ALA A 151 38.94 20.90 -50.80
CA ALA A 151 40.39 20.88 -50.65
C ALA A 151 41.06 20.05 -51.75
N HIS A 152 40.55 18.85 -52.05
CA HIS A 152 41.05 18.02 -53.15
C HIS A 152 40.95 18.73 -54.51
N ILE A 153 39.84 19.41 -54.79
CA ILE A 153 39.67 20.19 -56.03
C ILE A 153 40.69 21.34 -56.09
N VAL A 154 40.89 22.05 -54.99
CA VAL A 154 41.86 23.16 -54.91
C VAL A 154 43.28 22.64 -55.11
N VAL A 155 43.68 21.56 -54.45
CA VAL A 155 45.01 20.93 -54.61
C VAL A 155 45.23 20.52 -56.06
N ALA A 156 44.30 19.77 -56.65
CA ALA A 156 44.41 19.33 -58.04
C ALA A 156 44.48 20.51 -59.03
N ARG A 157 43.80 21.62 -58.74
CA ARG A 157 43.91 22.85 -59.54
C ARG A 157 45.28 23.50 -59.40
N MET A 158 45.81 23.60 -58.19
CA MET A 158 47.13 24.19 -57.94
C MET A 158 48.25 23.39 -58.60
N GLU A 159 48.22 22.05 -58.47
CA GLU A 159 49.18 21.15 -59.13
C GLU A 159 49.19 21.33 -60.66
N LYS A 160 48.03 21.56 -61.28
CA LYS A 160 47.95 21.83 -62.73
C LYS A 160 48.45 23.23 -63.12
N GLN A 161 48.18 24.25 -62.32
CA GLN A 161 48.56 25.63 -62.62
C GLN A 161 50.05 25.89 -62.40
N HIS A 162 50.69 25.13 -61.51
CA HIS A 162 52.04 25.39 -61.06
C HIS A 162 52.93 24.14 -61.19
N ALA A 163 53.63 24.03 -62.32
CA ALA A 163 54.51 22.88 -62.61
C ALA A 163 55.68 22.71 -61.63
N TRP A 164 56.03 23.74 -60.85
CA TRP A 164 57.04 23.64 -59.79
C TRP A 164 56.54 22.80 -58.60
N ILE A 165 55.22 22.78 -58.35
CA ILE A 165 54.63 22.02 -57.23
C ILE A 165 54.99 20.54 -57.38
N GLU A 166 54.84 19.95 -58.56
CA GLU A 166 55.17 18.53 -58.76
C GLU A 166 56.65 18.22 -58.48
N LYS A 167 57.56 19.14 -58.82
CA LYS A 167 58.99 18.97 -58.60
C LYS A 167 59.36 19.06 -57.12
N GLU A 168 58.70 19.95 -56.39
CA GLU A 168 59.07 20.30 -55.01
C GLU A 168 58.13 19.70 -53.95
N LYS A 169 57.05 19.04 -54.35
CA LYS A 169 56.07 18.37 -53.47
C LYS A 169 56.72 17.44 -52.45
N THR A 170 57.83 16.80 -52.81
CA THR A 170 58.57 15.92 -51.89
C THR A 170 59.21 16.66 -50.71
N PHE A 171 59.35 17.98 -50.76
CA PHE A 171 59.85 18.82 -49.68
C PHE A 171 58.73 19.40 -48.81
N PHE A 172 57.46 19.34 -49.25
CA PHE A 172 56.34 19.93 -48.51
C PHE A 172 56.19 19.28 -47.12
N GLY A 173 56.13 20.12 -46.08
CA GLY A 173 56.02 19.69 -44.69
C GLY A 173 57.26 19.01 -44.12
N LYS A 174 58.40 18.99 -44.85
CA LYS A 174 59.65 18.43 -44.32
C LYS A 174 60.36 19.44 -43.45
N ALA A 175 60.67 19.01 -42.22
CA ALA A 175 61.39 19.83 -41.25
C ALA A 175 62.73 20.35 -41.80
N GLY A 176 63.01 21.63 -41.58
CA GLY A 176 64.26 22.28 -42.01
C GLY A 176 64.38 22.57 -43.51
N THR A 177 63.29 22.42 -44.28
CA THR A 177 63.20 22.88 -45.67
C THR A 177 62.46 24.22 -45.76
N ASP A 178 62.51 24.88 -46.91
CA ASP A 178 61.71 26.09 -47.16
C ASP A 178 60.19 25.82 -47.08
N PHE A 179 59.79 24.55 -47.10
CA PHE A 179 58.39 24.11 -46.98
C PHE A 179 58.09 23.45 -45.62
N ASP A 180 58.89 23.72 -44.59
CA ASP A 180 58.57 23.37 -43.21
C ASP A 180 57.40 24.23 -42.70
N PHE A 181 56.18 23.70 -42.76
CA PHE A 181 54.98 24.43 -42.38
C PHE A 181 54.83 24.63 -40.86
N GLU A 182 55.56 23.89 -40.04
CA GLU A 182 55.54 24.04 -38.58
C GLU A 182 56.47 25.17 -38.14
N SER A 183 57.66 25.27 -38.74
CA SER A 183 58.63 26.33 -38.41
C SER A 183 58.39 27.64 -39.18
N ASN A 184 57.76 27.58 -40.37
CA ASN A 184 57.53 28.74 -41.23
C ASN A 184 56.03 29.05 -41.36
N SER A 185 55.54 29.96 -40.50
CA SER A 185 54.16 30.44 -40.57
C SER A 185 53.91 31.21 -41.87
N TYR A 186 52.98 30.72 -42.69
CA TYR A 186 52.56 31.41 -43.91
C TYR A 186 52.07 32.83 -43.61
N GLN A 187 51.30 33.03 -42.53
CA GLN A 187 50.74 34.34 -42.20
C GLN A 187 51.84 35.37 -41.91
N GLU A 188 52.86 34.97 -41.15
CA GLU A 188 53.98 35.84 -40.77
C GLU A 188 54.89 36.12 -41.98
N ASN A 189 55.21 35.10 -42.76
CA ASN A 189 56.03 35.24 -43.97
C ASN A 189 55.31 36.07 -45.04
N LYS A 190 53.99 35.93 -45.17
CA LYS A 190 53.19 36.75 -46.08
C LYS A 190 53.17 38.21 -45.64
N ALA A 191 52.96 38.48 -44.35
CA ALA A 191 53.01 39.84 -43.82
C ALA A 191 54.39 40.48 -44.04
N ARG A 192 55.48 39.74 -43.80
CA ARG A 192 56.85 40.19 -44.04
C ARG A 192 57.13 40.46 -45.52
N LEU A 193 56.65 39.60 -46.41
CA LEU A 193 56.77 39.79 -47.86
C LEU A 193 56.05 41.06 -48.32
N ASP A 194 54.84 41.30 -47.82
CA ASP A 194 54.05 42.47 -48.19
C ASP A 194 54.68 43.77 -47.67
N ASP A 195 55.25 43.76 -46.45
CA ASP A 195 56.03 44.88 -45.91
C ASP A 195 57.28 45.15 -46.75
N LEU A 196 58.10 44.12 -47.02
CA LEU A 196 59.29 44.25 -47.87
C LEU A 196 58.97 44.72 -49.29
N ALA A 197 57.87 44.25 -49.89
CA ALA A 197 57.41 44.71 -51.20
C ALA A 197 56.98 46.19 -51.15
N GLY A 198 56.34 46.62 -50.05
CA GLY A 198 56.01 48.01 -49.78
C GLY A 198 57.25 48.90 -49.64
N GLN A 199 58.25 48.43 -48.89
CA GLN A 199 59.55 49.10 -48.76
C GLN A 199 60.28 49.18 -50.10
N GLN A 200 60.36 48.08 -50.86
CA GLN A 200 60.98 48.03 -52.18
C GLN A 200 60.32 49.02 -53.15
N LYS A 201 58.98 49.09 -53.18
CA LYS A 201 58.23 50.06 -54.01
C LYS A 201 58.50 51.52 -53.60
N THR A 202 58.79 51.76 -52.33
CA THR A 202 59.11 53.08 -51.79
C THR A 202 60.54 53.48 -52.12
N LEU A 203 61.49 52.56 -51.93
CA LEU A 203 62.88 52.69 -52.34
C LEU A 203 63.01 52.87 -53.86
N SER A 204 62.26 52.12 -54.68
CA SER A 204 62.29 52.29 -56.14
C SER A 204 61.80 53.66 -56.61
N LYS A 205 60.97 54.34 -55.81
CA LYS A 205 60.54 55.72 -56.05
C LYS A 205 61.55 56.75 -55.53
N ASN A 206 62.26 56.42 -54.46
CA ASN A 206 63.26 57.28 -53.80
C ASN A 206 64.69 57.11 -54.36
N ILE A 207 64.94 56.11 -55.21
CA ILE A 207 66.16 56.02 -56.02
C ILE A 207 66.19 57.26 -56.92
N ASN A 208 67.10 58.17 -56.58
CA ASN A 208 67.29 59.41 -57.32
C ASN A 208 67.87 59.06 -58.69
N LYS A 209 67.01 59.00 -59.71
CA LYS A 209 67.38 58.68 -61.10
C LYS A 209 68.56 59.52 -61.64
N LYS A 210 68.80 60.72 -61.08
CA LYS A 210 69.97 61.55 -61.41
C LYS A 210 71.29 60.98 -60.89
N ALA A 211 71.32 60.33 -59.73
CA ALA A 211 72.53 59.71 -59.19
C ALA A 211 72.91 58.46 -59.99
N MET A 212 71.94 57.65 -60.41
CA MET A 212 72.20 56.49 -61.26
C MET A 212 72.72 56.91 -62.64
N ALA A 213 72.13 57.94 -63.26
CA ALA A 213 72.61 58.50 -64.51
C ALA A 213 73.99 59.19 -64.39
N MET A 214 74.35 59.74 -63.22
CA MET A 214 75.70 60.26 -62.94
C MET A 214 76.72 59.14 -62.79
N PHE A 215 76.36 58.03 -62.14
CA PHE A 215 77.24 56.87 -62.00
C PHE A 215 77.46 56.14 -63.33
N GLU A 216 76.43 55.97 -64.16
CA GLU A 216 76.59 55.44 -65.53
C GLU A 216 77.51 56.32 -66.37
N LYS A 217 77.38 57.66 -66.30
CA LYS A 217 78.30 58.58 -66.96
C LYS A 217 79.74 58.51 -66.44
N ALA A 218 79.92 58.37 -65.13
CA ALA A 218 81.25 58.25 -64.53
C ALA A 218 81.90 56.89 -64.84
N GLU A 219 81.14 55.82 -65.01
CA GLU A 219 81.65 54.52 -65.49
C GLU A 219 81.99 54.52 -66.98
N GLU A 220 81.28 55.30 -67.80
CA GLU A 220 81.60 55.54 -69.21
C GLU A 220 82.91 56.36 -69.36
N GLU A 221 83.11 57.40 -68.54
CA GLU A 221 84.34 58.21 -68.53
C GLU A 221 85.58 57.49 -67.96
N TYR A 222 85.40 56.37 -67.24
CA TYR A 222 86.52 55.52 -66.76
C TYR A 222 86.85 54.36 -67.72
N LYS A 223 86.06 54.16 -68.79
CA LYS A 223 86.24 53.10 -69.78
C LYS A 223 86.87 53.57 -71.11
N ASP A 224 87.14 54.87 -71.24
CA ASP A 224 88.05 55.47 -72.24
C ASP A 224 89.38 55.88 -71.58
#